data_AF-A0A833L0G9-F1
#
_entry.id   AF-A0A833L0G9-F1
#
_cell.length_a   1.000
_cell.length_b   1.000
_cell.length_c   1.000
_cell.angle_alpha   90.00
_cell.angle_beta   90.00
_cell.angle_gamma   90.00
#
_symmetry.space_group_name_H-M   'P 1'
#
loop_
_entity.id
_entity.type
_entity.pdbx_description
1 polymer ?
#
loop_
_entity_poly.entity_id
_entity_poly.type
_entity_poly.pdbx_seq_one_letter_code
_entity_poly.pdbx_strand_id
1 'polypeptide(L)'
;MPTITQSSDEVQSISGHQISEYSPQEYPINDKKIDNEIVHKNNAKNVVIANPIILSREKNIFRTKIVFDLSHEFFFDHSLQHLPGLLLIEAARQFGTAISHQFFDVPFDSQFILHDLNKALN
;
A
#
# COMPACT_ATOMS: atom_id res chain seq x y z
N MET A 1 -2.86 51.74 0.32
CA MET A 1 -3.33 50.38 0.63
C MET A 1 -2.79 49.44 -0.43
N PRO A 2 -1.90 48.49 -0.11
CA PRO A 2 -1.42 47.54 -1.09
C PRO A 2 -2.36 46.32 -1.13
N THR A 3 -2.88 46.02 -2.31
CA THR A 3 -3.59 44.78 -2.63
C THR A 3 -2.58 43.65 -2.67
N ILE A 4 -2.72 42.68 -1.76
CA ILE A 4 -1.96 41.43 -1.79
C ILE A 4 -2.72 40.48 -2.72
N THR A 5 -2.22 40.30 -3.94
CA THR A 5 -2.58 39.15 -4.77
C THR A 5 -1.54 38.08 -4.48
N GLN A 6 -1.87 37.10 -3.64
CA GLN A 6 -1.01 35.94 -3.41
C GLN A 6 -1.04 35.02 -4.64
N SER A 7 0.18 34.78 -5.10
CA SER A 7 0.62 33.90 -6.16
C SER A 7 0.38 32.43 -5.82
N SER A 8 -0.08 31.68 -6.83
CA SER A 8 0.30 30.30 -7.16
C SER A 8 0.82 29.41 -6.02
N ASP A 9 -0.05 28.58 -5.46
CA ASP A 9 0.37 27.29 -4.90
C ASP A 9 0.48 26.27 -6.04
N GLU A 10 1.55 26.41 -6.82
CA GLU A 10 2.15 25.29 -7.53
C GLU A 10 2.45 24.21 -6.50
N VAL A 11 1.79 23.06 -6.62
CA VAL A 11 2.22 21.83 -5.96
C VAL A 11 3.67 21.60 -6.41
N GLN A 12 4.62 21.92 -5.53
CA GLN A 12 6.03 21.69 -5.78
C GLN A 12 6.21 20.19 -6.03
N SER A 13 6.37 19.86 -7.31
CA SER A 13 6.79 18.57 -7.82
C SER A 13 7.94 18.05 -6.95
N ILE A 14 7.66 17.00 -6.17
CA ILE A 14 8.68 16.21 -5.50
C ILE A 14 9.59 15.69 -6.63
N SER A 15 10.79 16.24 -6.73
CA SER A 15 11.69 16.02 -7.85
C SER A 15 12.04 14.53 -8.00
N GLY A 16 11.54 13.90 -9.07
CA GLY A 16 12.08 12.64 -9.60
C GLY A 16 11.15 11.45 -9.71
N HIS A 17 9.91 11.50 -9.23
CA HIS A 17 8.91 10.46 -9.49
C HIS A 17 7.70 11.06 -10.19
N GLN A 18 7.80 11.28 -11.51
CA GLN A 18 6.60 11.05 -12.31
C GLN A 18 6.21 9.60 -12.02
N ILE A 19 5.03 9.37 -11.44
CA ILE A 19 4.39 8.05 -11.50
C ILE A 19 4.18 7.83 -12.99
N SER A 20 5.22 7.31 -13.67
CA SER A 20 5.20 7.05 -15.10
C SER A 20 3.96 6.22 -15.37
N GLU A 21 3.21 6.56 -16.41
CA GLU A 21 1.98 5.92 -16.89
C GLU A 21 1.92 4.40 -16.60
N TYR A 22 1.57 4.03 -15.37
CA TYR A 22 1.44 2.64 -14.94
C TYR A 22 0.01 2.24 -15.25
N SER A 23 -0.19 1.63 -16.41
CA SER A 23 -1.41 0.92 -16.76
C SER A 23 -1.37 -0.45 -16.08
N PRO A 24 -2.07 -0.68 -14.94
CA PRO A 24 -1.91 -1.91 -14.18
C PRO A 24 -2.28 -3.16 -15.01
N GLN A 25 -3.11 -3.02 -16.04
CA GLN A 25 -3.55 -4.12 -16.90
C GLN A 25 -2.42 -4.70 -17.77
N GLU A 26 -1.33 -3.96 -18.00
CA GLU A 26 -0.26 -4.33 -18.94
C GLU A 26 0.88 -5.12 -18.29
N TYR A 27 0.92 -5.18 -16.96
CA TYR A 27 2.02 -5.82 -16.23
C TYR A 27 1.63 -7.19 -15.68
N PRO A 28 2.61 -8.09 -15.48
CA PRO A 28 2.35 -9.36 -14.82
C PRO A 28 1.74 -9.14 -13.44
N ILE A 29 0.98 -10.14 -13.00
CA ILE A 29 0.39 -10.18 -11.66
C ILE A 29 0.75 -11.51 -11.02
N ASN A 30 0.95 -11.49 -9.72
CA ASN A 30 1.09 -12.70 -8.93
C ASN A 30 -0.21 -12.89 -8.14
N ASP A 31 -0.72 -14.12 -8.13
CA ASP A 31 -1.92 -14.49 -7.38
C ASP A 31 -1.59 -15.30 -6.12
N LYS A 32 -0.35 -15.76 -5.95
CA LYS A 32 0.08 -16.50 -4.77
C LYS A 32 0.26 -15.54 -3.60
N LYS A 33 -0.42 -15.80 -2.49
CA LYS A 33 -0.20 -15.08 -1.22
C LYS A 33 1.27 -15.12 -0.81
N ILE A 34 1.75 -14.00 -0.26
CA ILE A 34 3.07 -13.97 0.38
C ILE A 34 3.07 -14.83 1.65
N ASP A 35 4.24 -15.34 2.04
CA ASP A 35 4.41 -16.06 3.30
C ASP A 35 4.10 -15.13 4.48
N ASN A 36 3.36 -15.64 5.46
CA ASN A 36 2.81 -14.85 6.56
C ASN A 36 3.89 -14.21 7.44
N GLU A 37 5.03 -14.88 7.58
CA GLU A 37 6.17 -14.39 8.36
C GLU A 37 6.72 -13.08 7.79
N ILE A 38 6.74 -12.93 6.45
CA ILE A 38 7.28 -11.74 5.80
C ILE A 38 6.49 -10.48 6.13
N VAL A 39 5.20 -10.61 6.43
CA VAL A 39 4.30 -9.50 6.73
C VAL A 39 3.89 -9.46 8.21
N HIS A 40 4.63 -10.18 9.05
CA HIS A 40 4.46 -10.28 10.50
C HIS A 40 3.06 -10.77 10.90
N LYS A 41 2.58 -11.82 10.23
CA LYS A 41 1.34 -12.53 10.58
C LYS A 41 1.66 -13.92 11.10
N ASN A 42 0.90 -14.34 12.12
CA ASN A 42 0.97 -15.69 12.67
C ASN A 42 0.06 -16.71 11.95
N ASN A 43 -0.75 -16.24 10.99
CA ASN A 43 -1.69 -17.08 10.24
C ASN A 43 -1.81 -16.59 8.80
N ALA A 44 -1.63 -17.49 7.83
CA ALA A 44 -1.73 -17.21 6.40
C ALA A 44 -3.11 -16.68 5.96
N LYS A 45 -4.19 -16.97 6.70
CA LYS A 45 -5.52 -16.42 6.42
C LYS A 45 -5.57 -14.90 6.58
N ASN A 46 -4.72 -14.33 7.44
CA ASN A 46 -4.65 -12.89 7.71
C ASN A 46 -3.73 -12.15 6.72
N VAL A 47 -3.14 -12.86 5.76
CA VAL A 47 -2.39 -12.27 4.65
C VAL A 47 -3.38 -11.85 3.57
N VAL A 48 -3.31 -10.59 3.15
CA VAL A 48 -4.27 -9.99 2.21
C VAL A 48 -3.63 -9.54 0.90
N ILE A 49 -2.33 -9.78 0.72
CA ILE A 49 -1.58 -9.46 -0.49
C ILE A 49 -0.93 -10.69 -1.11
N ALA A 50 -0.72 -10.63 -2.43
CA ALA A 50 0.10 -11.58 -3.14
C ALA A 50 1.58 -11.25 -2.93
N ASN A 51 2.46 -12.22 -3.20
CA ASN A 51 3.89 -11.99 -3.15
C ASN A 51 4.29 -10.91 -4.17
N PRO A 52 4.82 -9.76 -3.73
CA PRO A 52 5.22 -8.66 -4.59
C PRO A 52 6.15 -9.08 -5.73
N ILE A 53 6.02 -8.38 -6.85
CA ILE A 53 6.93 -8.48 -7.98
C ILE A 53 7.63 -7.15 -8.22
N ILE A 54 8.82 -7.22 -8.80
CA ILE A 54 9.59 -6.05 -9.23
C ILE A 54 9.25 -5.77 -10.69
N LEU A 55 8.75 -4.57 -10.97
CA LEU A 55 8.54 -4.09 -12.34
C LEU A 55 9.78 -3.35 -12.86
N SER A 56 10.46 -2.59 -11.99
CA SER A 56 11.76 -1.98 -12.30
C SER A 56 12.60 -1.90 -11.03
N ARG A 57 13.78 -2.54 -11.06
CA ARG A 57 14.74 -2.47 -9.96
C ARG A 57 15.45 -1.12 -9.90
N GLU A 58 15.79 -0.55 -11.06
CA GLU A 58 16.46 0.75 -11.15
C GLU A 58 15.59 1.88 -10.56
N LYS A 59 14.29 1.84 -10.83
CA LYS A 59 13.34 2.88 -10.39
C LYS A 59 12.62 2.54 -9.08
N ASN A 60 12.91 1.39 -8.46
CA ASN A 60 12.22 0.89 -7.26
C ASN A 60 10.70 0.79 -7.40
N ILE A 61 10.26 0.14 -8.47
CA ILE A 61 8.84 0.03 -8.81
C ILE A 61 8.40 -1.40 -8.57
N PHE A 62 7.48 -1.54 -7.62
CA PHE A 62 6.98 -2.81 -7.13
C PHE A 62 5.47 -2.89 -7.34
N ARG A 63 4.97 -4.11 -7.49
CA ARG A 63 3.54 -4.37 -7.64
C ARG A 63 3.10 -5.55 -6.78
N THR A 64 1.91 -5.44 -6.18
CA THR A 64 1.20 -6.57 -5.58
C THR A 64 -0.28 -6.53 -5.95
N LYS A 65 -1.00 -7.60 -5.63
CA LYS A 65 -2.45 -7.76 -5.75
C LYS A 65 -3.05 -7.94 -4.36
N ILE A 66 -4.20 -7.32 -4.10
CA ILE A 66 -5.01 -7.67 -2.94
C ILE A 66 -5.68 -9.03 -3.21
N VAL A 67 -5.39 -10.01 -2.36
CA VAL A 67 -5.93 -11.38 -2.40
C VAL A 67 -6.61 -11.66 -1.07
N PHE A 68 -7.90 -11.37 -1.02
CA PHE A 68 -8.74 -11.57 0.14
C PHE A 68 -9.96 -12.40 -0.23
N ASP A 69 -10.37 -13.29 0.67
CA ASP A 69 -11.55 -14.12 0.49
C ASP A 69 -12.77 -13.37 1.03
N LEU A 70 -13.60 -12.84 0.12
CA LEU A 70 -14.81 -12.11 0.44
C LEU A 70 -15.96 -13.05 0.87
N SER A 71 -15.77 -14.38 0.92
CA SER A 71 -16.82 -15.32 1.31
C SER A 71 -17.12 -15.33 2.82
N HIS A 72 -16.35 -14.59 3.63
CA HIS A 72 -16.66 -14.41 5.05
C HIS A 72 -17.70 -13.30 5.25
N GLU A 73 -18.96 -13.71 5.49
CA GLU A 73 -20.13 -12.85 5.74
C GLU A 73 -19.95 -11.81 6.87
N PHE A 74 -18.92 -11.94 7.70
CA PHE A 74 -18.65 -11.05 8.83
C PHE A 74 -18.33 -9.60 8.44
N PHE A 75 -17.93 -9.34 7.20
CA PHE A 75 -17.56 -7.99 6.73
C PHE A 75 -18.66 -7.26 5.94
N PHE A 76 -19.85 -7.85 5.77
CA PHE A 76 -20.89 -7.31 4.88
C PHE A 76 -22.23 -7.16 5.59
N ASP A 77 -22.49 -5.99 6.18
CA ASP A 77 -23.81 -5.67 6.75
C ASP A 77 -24.78 -5.14 5.66
N HIS A 78 -24.26 -4.69 4.51
CA HIS A 78 -25.06 -4.16 3.38
C HIS A 78 -24.40 -4.47 2.00
N SER A 79 -25.18 -4.46 0.93
CA SER A 79 -24.82 -4.97 -0.42
C SER A 79 -23.44 -4.51 -0.95
N LEU A 80 -22.45 -5.42 -0.89
CA LEU A 80 -21.39 -5.76 -1.87
C LEU A 80 -20.89 -4.68 -2.88
N GLN A 81 -20.78 -3.40 -2.50
CA GLN A 81 -20.35 -2.34 -3.43
C GLN A 81 -19.04 -1.63 -3.06
N HIS A 82 -18.38 -1.98 -1.96
CA HIS A 82 -17.04 -1.44 -1.67
C HIS A 82 -16.19 -2.40 -0.83
N LEU A 83 -14.88 -2.37 -1.08
CA LEU A 83 -13.91 -3.03 -0.20
C LEU A 83 -13.87 -2.30 1.15
N PRO A 84 -13.75 -3.01 2.28
CA PRO A 84 -13.61 -2.36 3.58
C PRO A 84 -12.38 -1.45 3.61
N GLY A 85 -12.50 -0.22 4.10
CA GLY A 85 -11.36 0.70 4.19
C GLY A 85 -10.19 0.12 5.01
N LEU A 86 -10.51 -0.65 6.05
CA LEU A 86 -9.51 -1.33 6.88
C LEU A 86 -8.71 -2.39 6.10
N LEU A 87 -9.33 -3.06 5.11
CA LEU A 87 -8.62 -4.00 4.23
C LEU A 87 -7.57 -3.28 3.39
N LEU A 88 -7.87 -2.08 2.89
CA LEU A 88 -6.92 -1.28 2.10
C LEU A 88 -5.73 -0.83 2.95
N ILE A 89 -5.99 -0.36 4.19
CA ILE A 89 -4.93 0.02 5.13
C ILE A 89 -4.03 -1.17 5.44
N GLU A 90 -4.62 -2.33 5.72
CA GLU A 90 -3.85 -3.54 6.01
C GLU A 90 -3.04 -4.01 4.79
N ALA A 91 -3.61 -3.96 3.59
CA ALA A 91 -2.90 -4.30 2.37
C ALA A 91 -1.70 -3.36 2.14
N ALA A 92 -1.88 -2.05 2.33
CA ALA A 92 -0.80 -1.08 2.22
C ALA A 92 0.31 -1.33 3.25
N ARG A 93 -0.06 -1.59 4.51
CA ARG A 93 0.90 -1.94 5.58
C ARG A 93 1.69 -3.19 5.23
N GLN A 94 1.01 -4.28 4.88
CA GLN A 94 1.65 -5.55 4.49
C GLN A 94 2.57 -5.36 3.28
N PHE A 95 2.17 -4.56 2.30
CA PHE A 95 2.97 -4.33 1.10
C PHE A 95 4.25 -3.55 1.41
N GLY A 96 4.16 -2.50 2.23
CA GLY A 96 5.33 -1.76 2.68
C GLY A 96 6.31 -2.63 3.48
N THR A 97 5.80 -3.46 4.40
CA THR A 97 6.62 -4.43 5.15
C THR A 97 7.28 -5.44 4.23
N ALA A 98 6.54 -6.02 3.27
CA ALA A 98 7.07 -6.99 2.32
C ALA A 98 8.18 -6.41 1.43
N ILE A 99 7.96 -5.22 0.87
CA ILE A 99 8.98 -4.54 0.06
C ILE A 99 10.25 -4.31 0.89
N SER A 100 10.10 -3.85 2.13
CA SER A 100 11.22 -3.55 3.04
C SER A 100 12.10 -4.78 3.27
N HIS A 101 11.51 -5.92 3.62
CA HIS A 101 12.27 -7.15 3.89
C HIS A 101 12.81 -7.81 2.62
N GLN A 102 12.00 -7.89 1.56
CA GLN A 102 12.35 -8.67 0.37
C GLN A 102 13.30 -7.95 -0.59
N PHE A 103 13.30 -6.62 -0.62
CA PHE A 103 14.01 -5.85 -1.64
C PHE A 103 14.98 -4.81 -1.11
N PHE A 104 14.93 -4.51 0.19
CA PHE A 104 15.80 -3.52 0.84
C PHE A 104 16.56 -4.09 2.06
N ASP A 105 16.58 -5.41 2.22
CA ASP A 105 17.35 -6.11 3.27
C ASP A 105 17.07 -5.62 4.70
N VAL A 106 15.87 -5.08 4.94
CA VAL A 106 15.46 -4.66 6.29
C VAL A 106 15.31 -5.91 7.17
N PRO A 107 15.94 -5.98 8.36
CA PRO A 107 15.84 -7.13 9.25
C PRO A 107 14.40 -7.41 9.73
N PHE A 108 14.02 -8.69 9.90
CA PHE A 108 12.67 -9.09 10.35
C PHE A 108 12.31 -8.66 11.79
N ASP A 109 13.29 -8.31 12.62
CA ASP A 109 13.08 -7.76 13.96
C ASP A 109 12.90 -6.23 13.99
N SER A 110 12.89 -5.59 12.82
CA SER A 110 12.63 -4.15 12.67
C SER A 110 11.19 -3.78 13.04
N GLN A 111 11.02 -2.63 13.68
CA GLN A 111 9.72 -2.11 14.09
C GLN A 111 9.30 -0.93 13.21
N PHE A 112 8.07 -1.01 12.69
CA PHE A 112 7.44 0.08 11.93
C PHE A 112 6.39 0.74 12.84
N ILE A 113 6.67 1.95 13.32
CA ILE A 113 5.80 2.65 14.26
C ILE A 113 5.04 3.75 13.53
N LEU A 114 3.72 3.59 13.45
CA LEU A 114 2.81 4.68 13.07
C LEU A 114 2.33 5.35 14.37
N HIS A 115 2.76 6.59 14.61
CA HIS A 115 2.59 7.23 15.91
C HIS A 115 1.17 7.76 16.16
N ASP A 116 0.61 8.49 15.19
CA ASP A 116 -0.65 9.21 15.37
C ASP A 116 -1.52 9.20 14.11
N LEU A 117 -2.83 9.23 14.33
CA LEU A 117 -3.84 9.51 13.30
C LEU A 117 -4.84 10.55 13.85
N ASN A 118 -4.37 11.78 13.97
CA ASN A 118 -5.21 12.87 14.45
C ASN A 118 -5.98 13.50 13.28
N LYS A 119 -7.30 13.58 13.40
CA LYS A 119 -8.07 14.53 12.59
C LYS A 119 -7.68 15.92 13.08
N ALA A 120 -7.23 16.81 12.20
CA ALA A 120 -7.10 18.22 12.57
C ALA A 120 -8.47 18.69 13.07
N LEU A 121 -8.60 18.88 14.38
CA LEU A 121 -9.76 19.52 14.98
C LEU A 121 -9.50 21.02 14.85
N ASN A 122 -10.33 21.68 14.03
CA ASN A 122 -10.41 23.13 13.98
C ASN A 122 -10.95 23.68 15.29
#